data_AF-A0A9N8DTP7-F1
#
_entry.id   AF-A0A9N8DTP7-F1
#
_cell.length_a   1.000
_cell.length_b   1.000
_cell.length_c   1.000
_cell.angle_alpha   90.00
_cell.angle_beta   90.00
_cell.angle_gamma   90.00
#
_symmetry.space_group_name_H-M   'P 1'
#
loop_
_entity.id
_entity.type
_entity.pdbx_description
1 polymer ?
#
loop_
_entity_poly.entity_id
_entity_poly.type
_entity_poly.pdbx_seq_one_letter_code
_entity_poly.pdbx_strand_id
1 'polypeptide(L)'
;MSFAHRFANNQRANYVFDVYVDKSDRVWLVDFNVWSIQTEALLFSWEELIDLPVPLLLVDDDSFPELRVVETALEVRHDPLSSYRAPMDTVTLASTSNTIGCSGGAGPNSFESFMAMCQKPSERTDCDDSTSSDEE
;
A
#
# COMPACT_ATOMS: atom_id res chain seq x y z
N MET A 1 -3.30 -7.20 -34.85
CA MET A 1 -3.56 -5.82 -34.36
C MET A 1 -2.55 -5.51 -33.28
N SER A 2 -1.75 -4.45 -33.42
CA SER A 2 -0.83 -4.04 -32.35
C SER A 2 -1.65 -3.32 -31.27
N PHE A 3 -1.87 -3.98 -30.14
CA PHE A 3 -2.36 -3.31 -28.93
C PHE A 3 -1.24 -2.40 -28.44
N ALA A 4 -1.32 -1.12 -28.81
CA ALA A 4 -0.44 -0.12 -28.25
C ALA A 4 -0.88 0.13 -26.80
N HIS A 5 -0.16 -0.50 -25.86
CA HIS A 5 -0.17 -0.10 -24.47
C HIS A 5 0.21 1.40 -24.42
N ARG A 6 -0.54 2.21 -23.66
CA ARG A 6 -0.32 3.67 -23.55
C ARG A 6 -0.13 4.15 -22.12
N PHE A 7 -0.29 3.26 -21.14
CA PHE A 7 -0.07 3.59 -19.75
C PHE A 7 1.42 3.86 -19.49
N ALA A 8 1.72 4.90 -18.71
CA ALA A 8 3.07 5.37 -18.41
C ALA A 8 4.00 5.52 -19.64
N ASN A 9 3.48 5.92 -20.81
CA ASN A 9 4.28 6.06 -22.05
C ASN A 9 5.11 4.81 -22.41
N ASN A 10 4.60 3.60 -22.15
CA ASN A 10 5.33 2.32 -22.34
C ASN A 10 6.57 2.12 -21.46
N GLN A 11 6.73 2.92 -20.40
CA GLN A 11 7.85 2.74 -19.46
C GLN A 11 7.61 1.60 -18.46
N ARG A 12 6.35 1.16 -18.29
CA ARG A 12 6.01 0.04 -17.41
C ARG A 12 5.31 -1.04 -18.20
N ALA A 13 5.84 -2.26 -18.13
CA ALA A 13 5.28 -3.42 -18.81
C ALA A 13 4.05 -4.00 -18.07
N ASN A 14 4.04 -3.90 -16.73
CA ASN A 14 3.01 -4.49 -15.88
C ASN A 14 2.38 -3.43 -14.96
N TYR A 15 1.06 -3.52 -14.76
CA TYR A 15 0.27 -2.64 -13.91
C TYR A 15 -1.01 -3.38 -13.48
N VAL A 16 -1.64 -2.87 -12.43
CA VAL A 16 -2.95 -3.32 -11.97
C VAL A 16 -3.95 -2.20 -12.26
N PHE A 17 -5.19 -2.53 -12.59
CA PHE A 17 -6.22 -1.53 -12.79
C PHE A 17 -7.56 -2.03 -12.23
N ASP A 18 -8.30 -1.11 -11.63
CA ASP A 18 -9.59 -1.40 -11.03
C ASP A 18 -10.70 -1.02 -12.00
N VAL A 19 -11.69 -1.90 -12.14
CA VAL A 19 -12.86 -1.66 -12.98
C VAL A 19 -14.15 -1.76 -12.20
N TYR A 20 -15.10 -0.92 -12.57
CA TYR A 20 -16.48 -0.96 -12.10
C TYR A 20 -17.40 -1.32 -13.27
N VAL A 21 -18.19 -2.38 -13.09
CA VAL A 21 -19.21 -2.79 -14.07
C VAL A 21 -20.57 -2.32 -13.57
N ASP A 22 -21.27 -1.51 -14.36
CA ASP A 22 -22.58 -0.98 -14.00
C ASP A 22 -23.72 -1.97 -14.33
N LYS A 23 -24.96 -1.62 -13.93
CA LYS A 23 -26.16 -2.44 -14.20
C LYS A 23 -26.55 -2.53 -15.69
N SER A 24 -25.89 -1.76 -16.55
CA SER A 24 -26.08 -1.72 -18.00
C SER A 24 -24.89 -2.37 -18.73
N ASP A 25 -24.11 -3.19 -18.02
CA ASP A 25 -22.92 -3.88 -18.51
C ASP A 25 -21.84 -2.93 -19.08
N ARG A 26 -21.82 -1.67 -18.65
CA ARG A 26 -20.77 -0.72 -19.00
C ARG A 26 -19.61 -0.86 -18.02
N VAL A 27 -18.41 -0.97 -18.60
CA VAL A 27 -17.16 -1.07 -17.85
C VAL A 27 -16.53 0.32 -17.70
N TRP A 28 -16.31 0.74 -16.47
CA TRP A 28 -15.68 1.98 -16.08
C TRP A 28 -14.31 1.68 -15.48
N LEU A 29 -13.26 2.31 -16.01
CA LEU A 29 -11.95 2.29 -15.40
C LEU A 29 -11.96 3.22 -14.18
N VAL A 30 -11.59 2.69 -13.02
CA VAL A 30 -11.65 3.39 -11.73
C VAL A 30 -10.28 3.94 -11.34
N ASP A 31 -9.26 3.08 -11.34
CA ASP A 31 -7.92 3.44 -10.89
C ASP A 31 -6.83 2.63 -11.59
N PHE A 32 -5.59 3.13 -11.56
CA PHE A 32 -4.38 2.45 -11.96
C PHE A 32 -3.43 2.30 -10.77
N ASN A 33 -3.12 1.07 -10.42
CA ASN A 33 -2.20 0.70 -9.37
C ASN A 33 -0.87 0.16 -9.92
N VAL A 34 0.17 0.23 -9.09
CA VAL A 34 1.50 -0.27 -9.44
C VAL A 34 1.52 -1.80 -9.32
N TRP A 35 2.14 -2.49 -10.27
CA TRP A 35 2.42 -3.92 -10.15
C TRP A 35 3.49 -4.19 -9.08
N SER A 36 3.06 -4.35 -7.83
CA SER A 36 3.94 -4.52 -6.67
C SER A 36 3.14 -5.03 -5.48
N ILE A 37 3.83 -5.75 -4.57
CA ILE A 37 3.30 -6.25 -3.29
C ILE A 37 2.64 -5.18 -2.41
N GLN A 38 2.86 -3.89 -2.69
CA GLN A 38 2.22 -2.77 -2.01
C GLN A 38 0.75 -2.59 -2.40
N THR A 39 0.33 -3.09 -3.56
CA THR A 39 -1.08 -3.09 -3.99
C THR A 39 -1.75 -4.33 -3.44
N GLU A 40 -2.99 -4.24 -2.96
CA GLU A 40 -3.72 -5.41 -2.47
C GLU A 40 -4.08 -6.36 -3.63
N ALA A 41 -3.68 -7.64 -3.54
CA ALA A 41 -3.96 -8.66 -4.56
C ALA A 41 -5.37 -9.29 -4.43
N LEU A 42 -6.13 -8.92 -3.39
CA LEU A 42 -7.50 -9.37 -3.11
C LEU A 42 -7.60 -10.90 -3.00
N LEU A 43 -8.18 -11.56 -4.01
CA LEU A 43 -8.39 -13.03 -4.03
C LEU A 43 -7.18 -13.80 -4.57
N PHE A 44 -6.09 -13.09 -4.87
CA PHE A 44 -4.83 -13.66 -5.30
C PHE A 44 -3.73 -13.43 -4.26
N SER A 45 -2.67 -14.23 -4.33
CA SER A 45 -1.41 -13.96 -3.63
C SER A 45 -0.43 -13.26 -4.57
N TRP A 46 0.47 -12.41 -4.04
CA TRP A 46 1.50 -11.82 -4.89
C TRP A 46 2.52 -12.85 -5.40
N GLU A 47 2.76 -13.91 -4.64
CA GLU A 47 3.66 -15.00 -5.03
C GLU A 47 3.17 -15.67 -6.32
N GLU A 48 1.87 -16.03 -6.40
CA GLU A 48 1.32 -16.63 -7.61
C GLU A 48 1.29 -15.65 -8.78
N LEU A 49 1.00 -14.36 -8.53
CA LEU A 49 0.95 -13.33 -9.57
C LEU A 49 2.33 -13.03 -10.17
N ILE A 50 3.40 -13.06 -9.37
CA ILE A 50 4.78 -12.84 -9.84
C ILE A 50 5.28 -14.05 -10.63
N ASP A 51 4.91 -15.25 -10.20
CA ASP A 51 5.29 -16.50 -10.85
C ASP A 51 4.43 -16.82 -12.08
N LEU A 52 3.40 -16.00 -12.36
CA LEU A 52 2.59 -16.17 -13.57
C LEU A 52 3.51 -16.11 -14.80
N PRO A 53 3.46 -17.15 -15.66
CA PRO A 53 4.24 -17.15 -16.87
C PRO A 53 3.80 -15.96 -17.73
N VAL A 54 4.71 -14.99 -17.89
CA VAL A 54 4.63 -13.87 -18.84
C VAL A 54 4.12 -14.28 -20.24
N PRO A 55 4.33 -15.53 -20.73
CA PRO A 55 3.69 -16.03 -21.94
C PRO A 55 2.16 -16.00 -22.01
N LEU A 56 1.38 -15.65 -20.97
CA LEU A 56 -0.08 -15.47 -21.12
C LEU A 56 -0.48 -14.41 -22.15
N LEU A 57 0.46 -13.55 -22.59
CA LEU A 57 0.28 -12.65 -23.75
C LEU A 57 0.51 -13.31 -25.12
N LEU A 58 0.91 -14.59 -25.15
CA LEU A 58 1.28 -15.39 -26.32
C LEU A 58 0.62 -16.79 -26.33
N VAL A 59 -0.14 -17.17 -25.30
CA VAL A 59 -0.95 -18.40 -25.34
C VAL A 59 -2.13 -18.13 -26.25
N ASP A 60 -2.44 -19.09 -27.12
CA ASP A 60 -3.46 -19.07 -28.18
C ASP A 60 -4.71 -18.23 -27.82
N ASP A 61 -5.34 -17.60 -28.84
CA ASP A 61 -6.53 -16.70 -28.73
C ASP A 61 -7.71 -17.27 -27.89
N ASP A 62 -7.65 -18.53 -27.45
CA ASP A 62 -8.64 -19.22 -26.63
C ASP A 62 -8.29 -19.31 -25.12
N SER A 63 -7.15 -18.76 -24.66
CA SER A 63 -6.80 -18.77 -23.23
C SER A 63 -7.47 -17.61 -22.48
N PHE A 64 -8.37 -17.94 -21.55
CA PHE A 64 -9.06 -16.95 -20.72
C PHE A 64 -8.26 -16.62 -19.46
N PRO A 65 -8.34 -15.37 -18.96
CA PRO A 65 -7.75 -15.02 -17.67
C PRO A 65 -8.44 -15.78 -16.53
N GLU A 66 -7.69 -16.07 -15.48
CA GLU A 66 -8.27 -16.63 -14.26
C GLU A 66 -9.14 -15.58 -13.54
N LEU A 67 -10.39 -15.93 -13.27
CA LEU A 67 -11.35 -15.08 -12.58
C LEU A 67 -11.75 -15.73 -11.26
N ARG A 68 -11.50 -15.05 -10.14
CA ARG A 68 -11.95 -15.46 -8.80
C ARG A 68 -13.05 -14.51 -8.33
N VAL A 69 -14.10 -15.07 -7.75
CA VAL A 69 -15.27 -14.33 -7.24
C VAL A 69 -15.57 -14.80 -5.83
N VAL A 70 -15.88 -13.85 -4.96
CA VAL A 70 -16.39 -14.14 -3.62
C VAL A 70 -17.79 -14.75 -3.72
N GLU A 71 -17.96 -15.97 -3.26
CA GLU A 71 -19.26 -16.66 -3.30
C GLU A 71 -20.23 -16.19 -2.19
N THR A 72 -19.69 -15.71 -1.06
CA THR A 72 -20.44 -15.34 0.13
C THR A 72 -20.71 -13.83 0.21
N ALA A 73 -21.98 -13.43 0.22
CA ALA A 73 -22.40 -12.01 0.25
C ALA A 73 -22.00 -11.22 1.53
N LEU A 74 -21.50 -11.90 2.57
CA LEU A 74 -21.09 -11.27 3.83
C LEU A 74 -19.67 -10.67 3.78
N GLU A 75 -18.87 -11.02 2.79
CA GLU A 75 -17.45 -10.67 2.71
C GLU A 75 -17.19 -9.35 1.97
N VAL A 76 -18.15 -8.85 1.19
CA VAL A 76 -18.06 -7.56 0.48
C VAL A 76 -18.91 -6.51 1.21
N ARG A 77 -18.50 -6.17 2.44
CA ARG A 77 -19.10 -5.05 3.17
C ARG A 77 -18.16 -3.87 3.12
N HIS A 78 -18.69 -2.73 2.65
CA HIS A 78 -18.03 -1.45 2.90
C HIS A 78 -17.87 -1.31 4.41
N ASP A 79 -16.66 -1.02 4.86
CA ASP A 79 -16.47 -0.65 6.26
C ASP A 79 -17.03 0.77 6.44
N PRO A 80 -18.14 0.95 7.19
CA PRO A 80 -18.73 2.27 7.40
C PRO A 80 -17.78 3.22 8.14
N LEU A 81 -16.73 2.69 8.78
CA LEU A 81 -15.70 3.45 9.47
C LEU A 81 -14.42 3.62 8.64
N SER A 82 -14.41 3.18 7.37
CA SER A 82 -13.25 3.32 6.47
C SER A 82 -12.77 4.77 6.38
N SER A 83 -13.70 5.73 6.41
CA SER A 83 -13.40 7.18 6.42
C SER A 83 -12.65 7.67 7.65
N TYR A 84 -12.66 6.90 8.75
CA TYR A 84 -11.97 7.20 10.00
C TYR A 84 -10.68 6.39 10.16
N ARG A 85 -10.28 5.60 9.16
CA ARG A 85 -9.06 4.81 9.23
C ARG A 85 -7.86 5.75 9.27
N ALA A 86 -7.04 5.62 10.31
CA ALA A 86 -5.75 6.30 10.33
C ALA A 86 -4.87 5.75 9.18
N PRO A 87 -3.93 6.56 8.64
CA PRO A 87 -3.04 6.09 7.58
C PRO A 87 -2.35 4.78 7.97
N MET A 88 -2.18 3.86 7.03
CA MET A 88 -1.57 2.55 7.28
C MET A 88 -0.25 2.65 8.05
N ASP A 89 0.62 3.56 7.63
CA ASP A 89 1.90 3.81 8.27
C ASP A 89 1.75 4.15 9.76
N THR A 90 0.74 4.94 10.13
CA THR A 90 0.47 5.28 11.54
C THR A 90 0.04 4.07 12.35
N VAL A 91 -0.81 3.21 11.77
CA VAL A 91 -1.30 1.99 12.42
C VAL A 91 -0.16 0.99 12.57
N THR A 92 0.65 0.79 11.53
CA THR A 92 1.80 -0.11 11.55
C THR A 92 2.83 0.34 12.58
N LEU A 93 3.23 1.62 12.58
CA LEU A 93 4.18 2.16 13.57
C LEU A 93 3.64 2.03 15.00
N ALA A 94 2.33 2.24 15.21
CA ALA A 94 1.69 2.09 16.50
C ALA A 94 1.53 0.62 16.94
N SER A 95 1.34 -0.33 16.01
CA SER A 95 1.27 -1.75 16.34
C SER A 95 2.64 -2.35 16.62
N THR A 96 3.70 -1.83 15.99
CA THR A 96 5.06 -2.35 16.12
C THR A 96 5.63 -2.15 17.53
N SER A 97 5.10 -1.19 18.31
CA SER A 97 5.48 -1.01 19.72
C SER A 97 5.01 -2.16 20.62
N ASN A 98 4.07 -3.00 20.17
CA ASN A 98 3.41 -3.99 21.02
C ASN A 98 3.90 -5.45 20.81
N THR A 99 4.71 -5.74 19.79
CA THR A 99 5.07 -7.13 19.43
C THR A 99 6.54 -7.50 19.68
N ILE A 100 7.40 -6.54 20.03
CA ILE A 100 8.79 -6.84 20.39
C ILE A 100 9.03 -6.32 21.80
N GLY A 101 9.30 -7.24 22.74
CA GLY A 101 9.65 -6.96 24.14
C GLY A 101 11.00 -6.24 24.30
N CYS A 102 11.17 -5.09 23.66
CA CYS A 102 12.30 -4.21 23.87
C CYS A 102 11.90 -3.15 24.89
N SER A 103 12.32 -3.40 26.13
CA SER A 103 12.43 -2.41 27.19
C SER A 103 13.08 -1.11 26.67
N GLY A 104 12.36 0.01 26.79
CA GLY A 104 12.91 1.36 26.91
C GLY A 104 13.88 1.79 25.81
N GLY A 105 13.35 2.26 24.68
CA GLY A 105 14.14 3.00 23.70
C GLY A 105 13.37 3.25 22.42
N ALA A 106 13.10 4.52 22.11
CA ALA A 106 12.55 4.94 20.83
C ALA A 106 13.54 4.58 19.71
N GLY A 107 13.39 3.40 19.10
CA GLY A 107 14.11 3.05 17.89
C GLY A 107 13.72 3.99 16.73
N PRO A 108 14.55 4.08 15.68
CA PRO A 108 14.35 5.01 14.55
C PRO A 108 13.04 4.80 13.77
N ASN A 109 12.37 3.66 13.95
CA ASN A 109 11.10 3.31 13.31
C ASN A 109 9.92 3.36 14.30
N SER A 110 10.00 4.16 15.36
CA SER A 110 8.90 4.33 16.31
C SER A 110 7.92 5.42 15.87
N PHE A 111 6.66 5.30 16.30
CA PHE A 111 5.64 6.32 16.07
C PHE A 111 6.05 7.69 16.65
N GLU A 112 6.74 7.71 17.78
CA GLU A 112 7.24 8.94 18.41
C GLU A 112 8.30 9.64 17.55
N SER A 113 9.21 8.88 16.93
CA SER A 113 10.19 9.43 16.00
C SER A 113 9.54 10.04 14.77
N PHE A 114 8.52 9.37 14.21
CA PHE A 114 7.72 9.92 13.11
C PHE A 114 7.02 11.23 13.50
N MET A 115 6.38 11.27 14.66
CA MET A 115 5.71 12.49 15.14
C MET A 115 6.70 13.64 15.37
N ALA A 116 7.91 13.36 15.83
CA ALA A 116 8.97 14.35 15.95
C ALA A 116 9.42 14.92 14.59
N MET A 117 9.46 14.10 13.54
CA MET A 117 9.77 14.59 12.18
C MET A 117 8.70 15.53 11.63
N CYS A 118 7.44 15.32 12.00
CA CYS A 118 6.29 16.14 11.61
C CYS A 118 6.18 17.47 12.36
N GLN A 119 6.96 17.68 13.43
CA GLN A 119 6.99 18.96 14.13
C GLN A 119 7.49 20.05 13.17
N LYS A 120 6.82 21.21 13.21
CA LYS A 120 7.25 22.37 12.45
C LYS A 120 8.69 22.72 12.87
N PRO A 121 9.54 23.19 11.94
CA PRO A 121 10.92 23.56 12.28
C PRO A 121 11.03 24.54 13.46
N SER A 122 10.00 25.38 13.64
CA SER A 122 9.91 26.35 14.75
C SER A 122 9.64 25.76 16.13
N GLU A 123 9.23 24.49 16.21
CA GLU A 123 8.84 23.81 17.46
C GLU A 123 9.84 22.70 17.85
N ARG A 124 10.91 22.50 17.07
CA ARG A 124 11.98 21.59 17.42
C ARG A 124 12.76 22.19 18.58
N THR A 125 12.65 21.58 19.77
CA THR A 125 13.52 21.89 20.90
C THR A 125 14.89 21.30 20.62
N ASP A 126 15.81 22.11 20.11
CA ASP A 126 17.22 21.75 20.05
C ASP A 126 17.73 21.61 21.50
N CYS A 127 17.84 20.38 21.96
CA CYS A 127 18.47 20.06 23.24
C CYS A 127 20.00 20.10 23.05
N ASP A 128 20.56 21.31 23.02
CA ASP A 128 21.98 21.57 23.23
C ASP A 128 22.13 22.88 24.02
N ASP A 129 22.39 22.78 25.31
CA ASP A 129 23.58 23.46 25.85
C ASP A 129 24.05 22.79 27.14
N SER A 130 25.30 22.32 27.10
CA SER A 130 26.07 21.87 28.24
C SER A 130 27.05 22.98 28.62
N THR A 131 27.21 23.23 29.92
CA THR A 131 28.31 23.94 30.61
C THR A 131 28.19 25.45 30.89
N SER A 132 27.97 25.78 32.16
CA SER A 132 28.99 26.53 32.92
C SER A 132 28.97 26.08 34.39
N SER A 133 29.99 25.31 34.77
CA SER A 133 30.36 25.14 36.17
C SER A 133 30.97 26.45 36.65
N ASP A 134 30.29 27.20 37.50
CA ASP A 134 30.92 28.24 38.31
C ASP A 134 31.28 27.61 39.67
N GLU A 135 32.55 27.25 39.82
CA GLU A 135 33.18 27.02 41.11
C GLU A 135 33.50 28.38 41.76
N GLU A 136 33.04 28.58 43.00
CA GLU A 136 33.65 29.52 43.96
C GLU A 136 33.79 28.81 45.32
#